data_AF-A0A1S6HPB7-F1
#
_entry.id   AF-A0A1S6HPB7-F1
#
_cell.length_a   1.000
_cell.length_b   1.000
_cell.length_c   1.000
_cell.angle_alpha   90.00
_cell.angle_beta   90.00
_cell.angle_gamma   90.00
#
_symmetry.space_group_name_H-M   'P 1'
#
loop_
_entity.id
_entity.type
_entity.pdbx_description
1 polymer ?
#
loop_
_entity_poly.entity_id
_entity_poly.type
_entity_poly.pdbx_seq_one_letter_code
_entity_poly.pdbx_strand_id
1 'polypeptide(L)'
;MRYKQEEMEEAYAEISQNENPKGAIFGALIGALPAMLLYFVFALIGGHFILLLALPPTVIGIFSRFVGRTYRHKHRLPVGAIGALAHIVGCALLGSSPLLYLLTPLAFFISMSVAKIKLKEVHDWAIYQADLGRLSISK
;
A
#
# COMPACT_ATOMS: atom_id res chain seq x y z
N MET A 1 -26.76 -10.81 -13.99
CA MET A 1 -25.51 -10.05 -13.77
C MET A 1 -25.90 -8.62 -13.43
N ARG A 2 -25.24 -7.99 -12.46
CA ARG A 2 -25.61 -6.64 -11.98
C ARG A 2 -25.15 -5.51 -12.91
N TYR A 3 -24.18 -5.80 -13.77
CA TYR A 3 -23.61 -4.89 -14.79
C TYR A 3 -23.54 -5.60 -16.13
N LYS A 4 -23.55 -4.82 -17.22
CA LYS A 4 -23.36 -5.37 -18.58
C LYS A 4 -21.91 -5.79 -18.79
N GLN A 5 -21.68 -6.73 -19.70
CA GLN A 5 -20.33 -7.19 -20.00
C GLN A 5 -19.45 -6.07 -20.55
N GLU A 6 -19.98 -5.25 -21.46
CA GLU A 6 -19.32 -4.06 -22.02
C GLU A 6 -18.86 -3.09 -20.92
N GLU A 7 -19.75 -2.78 -19.95
CA GLU A 7 -19.42 -1.89 -18.81
C GLU A 7 -18.28 -2.45 -17.95
N MET A 8 -18.20 -3.78 -17.79
CA MET A 8 -17.12 -4.43 -17.04
C MET A 8 -15.81 -4.46 -17.83
N GLU A 9 -15.87 -4.63 -19.16
CA GLU A 9 -14.69 -4.57 -20.03
C GLU A 9 -14.09 -3.16 -20.07
N GLU A 10 -14.92 -2.12 -20.19
CA GLU A 10 -14.50 -0.72 -20.09
C GLU A 10 -13.87 -0.40 -18.72
N ALA A 11 -14.53 -0.81 -17.64
CA ALA A 11 -14.01 -0.63 -16.28
C ALA A 11 -12.66 -1.34 -16.08
N TYR A 12 -12.52 -2.56 -16.62
CA TYR A 12 -11.25 -3.29 -16.55
C TYR A 12 -10.15 -2.61 -17.36
N ALA A 13 -10.48 -2.12 -18.55
CA ALA A 13 -9.55 -1.36 -19.39
C ALA A 13 -9.07 -0.08 -18.69
N GLU A 14 -9.98 0.68 -18.06
CA GLU A 14 -9.63 1.88 -17.28
C GLU A 14 -8.65 1.54 -16.14
N ILE A 15 -8.90 0.45 -15.41
CA ILE A 15 -8.01 -0.01 -14.32
C ILE A 15 -6.65 -0.43 -14.88
N SER A 16 -6.63 -1.22 -15.96
CA SER A 16 -5.40 -1.74 -16.55
C SER A 16 -4.52 -0.65 -17.14
N GLN A 17 -5.12 0.41 -17.71
CA GLN A 17 -4.39 1.56 -18.25
C GLN A 17 -3.83 2.47 -17.15
N ASN A 18 -4.52 2.57 -16.01
CA ASN A 18 -4.14 3.46 -14.92
C ASN A 18 -3.29 2.81 -13.83
N GLU A 19 -3.28 1.48 -13.73
CA GLU A 19 -2.50 0.78 -12.70
C GLU A 19 -1.00 0.83 -13.01
N ASN A 20 -0.20 1.22 -12.02
CA ASN A 20 1.26 1.22 -12.14
C ASN A 20 1.91 0.49 -10.96
N PRO A 21 1.96 -0.86 -10.99
CA PRO A 21 2.51 -1.65 -9.90
C PRO A 21 3.99 -1.31 -9.59
N LYS A 22 4.78 -1.03 -10.64
CA LYS A 22 6.18 -0.62 -10.49
C LYS A 22 6.29 0.76 -9.84
N GLY A 23 5.42 1.68 -10.25
CA GLY A 23 5.28 3.00 -9.63
C GLY A 23 4.89 2.93 -8.16
N ALA A 24 4.13 1.92 -7.75
CA ALA A 24 3.77 1.70 -6.34
C ALA A 24 5.00 1.38 -5.48
N ILE A 25 5.84 0.47 -5.96
CA ILE A 25 7.09 0.09 -5.30
C ILE A 25 8.02 1.31 -5.23
N PHE A 26 8.17 2.03 -6.34
CA PHE A 26 9.00 3.23 -6.38
C PHE A 26 8.48 4.32 -5.43
N GLY A 27 7.17 4.55 -5.40
CA GLY A 27 6.52 5.46 -4.46
C GLY A 27 6.73 5.04 -3.01
N ALA A 28 6.64 3.75 -2.70
CA ALA A 28 6.90 3.22 -1.37
C ALA A 28 8.37 3.46 -0.93
N LEU A 29 9.34 3.26 -1.84
CA LEU A 29 10.76 3.53 -1.58
C LEU A 29 11.03 5.02 -1.35
N ILE A 30 10.45 5.90 -2.18
CA ILE A 30 10.56 7.36 -1.96
C ILE A 30 9.91 7.74 -0.64
N GLY A 31 8.72 7.21 -0.35
CA GLY A 31 7.99 7.46 0.89
C GLY A 31 8.70 6.93 2.14
N ALA A 32 9.60 5.97 1.99
CA ALA A 32 10.45 5.51 3.08
C ALA A 32 11.41 6.61 3.56
N LEU A 33 11.90 7.48 2.69
CA LEU A 33 12.81 8.59 3.07
C LEU A 33 12.18 9.54 4.11
N PRO A 34 11.01 10.17 3.87
CA PRO A 34 10.35 10.99 4.88
C PRO A 34 9.87 10.16 6.07
N ALA A 35 9.52 8.88 5.89
CA ALA A 35 9.19 7.99 7.00
C ALA A 35 10.39 7.78 7.95
N MET A 36 11.61 7.67 7.42
CA MET A 36 12.84 7.61 8.22
C MET A 36 13.11 8.92 8.97
N LEU A 37 12.84 10.07 8.34
CA LEU A 37 12.93 11.36 9.04
C LEU A 37 11.95 11.44 10.22
N LEU A 38 10.74 10.90 10.08
CA LEU A 38 9.79 10.81 11.19
C LEU A 38 10.33 9.98 12.36
N TYR A 39 10.99 8.85 12.08
CA TYR A 39 11.64 8.07 13.12
C TYR A 39 12.73 8.86 13.85
N PHE A 40 13.52 9.68 13.13
CA PHE A 40 14.51 10.56 13.76
C PHE A 40 13.85 11.60 14.67
N VAL A 41 12.76 12.23 14.22
CA VAL A 41 11.98 13.16 15.05
C VAL A 41 11.43 12.45 16.29
N PHE A 42 10.96 11.20 16.17
CA PHE A 42 10.47 10.42 17.30
C PHE A 42 11.56 10.12 18.33
N ALA A 43 12.80 9.93 17.88
CA ALA A 43 13.95 9.79 18.76
C ALA A 43 14.14 11.03 19.65
N LEU A 44 14.00 12.24 19.06
CA LEU A 44 14.19 13.51 19.77
C LEU A 44 13.12 13.77 20.83
N ILE A 45 11.88 13.35 20.59
CA ILE A 45 10.75 13.49 21.53
C ILE A 45 10.65 12.31 22.53
N GLY A 46 11.64 11.41 22.54
CA GLY A 46 11.74 10.31 23.48
C GLY A 46 10.86 9.09 23.17
N GLY A 47 10.26 8.98 21.99
CA GLY A 47 9.59 7.74 21.54
C GLY A 47 8.36 7.28 22.34
N HIS A 48 7.76 8.13 23.17
CA HIS A 48 6.72 7.72 24.14
C HIS A 48 5.35 7.36 23.53
N PHE A 49 5.15 7.54 22.23
CA PHE A 49 3.83 7.39 21.61
C PHE A 49 3.79 6.25 20.59
N ILE A 50 3.22 5.12 21.01
CA ILE A 50 3.00 3.94 20.14
C ILE A 50 2.16 4.29 18.91
N LEU A 51 1.21 5.23 19.03
CA LEU A 51 0.40 5.71 17.90
C LEU A 51 1.22 6.46 16.84
N LEU A 52 2.30 7.13 17.24
CA LEU A 52 3.20 7.81 16.30
C LEU A 52 3.97 6.79 15.42
N LEU A 53 4.16 5.54 15.87
CA LEU A 53 4.78 4.49 15.06
C LEU A 53 3.92 4.02 13.86
N ALA A 54 2.63 4.37 13.83
CA ALA A 54 1.76 4.12 12.67
C ALA A 54 1.94 5.17 11.54
N LEU A 55 2.52 6.34 11.84
CA LEU A 55 2.74 7.39 10.85
C LEU A 55 3.75 6.99 9.75
N PRO A 56 4.94 6.45 10.07
CA PRO A 56 5.90 6.01 9.07
C PRO A 56 5.32 5.03 8.01
N PRO A 57 4.65 3.92 8.38
CA PRO A 57 4.03 3.04 7.39
C PRO A 57 2.86 3.71 6.65
N THR A 58 2.17 4.67 7.28
CA THR A 58 1.13 5.46 6.61
C THR A 58 1.71 6.33 5.50
N VAL A 59 2.82 7.03 5.76
CA VAL A 59 3.50 7.87 4.75
C VAL A 59 3.94 7.03 3.55
N ILE A 60 4.55 5.87 3.79
CA ILE A 60 4.93 4.91 2.74
C ILE A 60 3.71 4.52 1.88
N GLY A 61 2.59 4.20 2.53
CA GLY A 61 1.34 3.87 1.85
C GLY A 61 0.81 5.04 1.00
N ILE A 62 0.85 6.28 1.51
CA ILE A 62 0.38 7.48 0.78
C ILE A 62 1.21 7.73 -0.47
N PHE A 63 2.54 7.68 -0.37
CA PHE A 63 3.40 7.89 -1.53
C PHE A 63 3.23 6.77 -2.57
N SER A 64 3.15 5.52 -2.12
CA SER A 64 2.83 4.40 -3.00
C SER A 64 1.47 4.58 -3.71
N ARG A 65 0.47 5.10 -3.00
CA ARG A 65 -0.86 5.36 -3.58
C ARG A 65 -0.80 6.43 -4.66
N PHE A 66 -0.07 7.52 -4.41
CA PHE A 66 0.04 8.65 -5.31
C PHE A 66 0.73 8.27 -6.63
N VAL A 67 1.82 7.51 -6.55
CA VAL A 67 2.62 7.12 -7.73
C VAL A 67 2.09 5.86 -8.42
N GLY A 68 1.66 4.87 -7.63
CA GLY A 68 1.39 3.52 -8.15
C GLY A 68 -0.04 3.21 -8.53
N ARG A 69 -1.01 3.97 -8.02
CA ARG A 69 -2.45 3.76 -8.28
C ARG A 69 -2.86 2.28 -8.16
N THR A 70 -2.53 1.66 -7.02
CA THR A 70 -2.72 0.21 -6.86
C THR A 70 -4.16 -0.15 -6.54
N TYR A 71 -4.84 -0.72 -7.53
CA TYR A 71 -6.21 -1.23 -7.42
C TYR A 71 -6.24 -2.68 -6.89
N ARG A 72 -5.41 -3.57 -7.45
CA ARG A 72 -5.37 -4.99 -7.06
C ARG A 72 -4.66 -5.22 -5.72
N HIS A 73 -5.03 -6.29 -5.01
CA HIS A 73 -4.39 -6.66 -3.75
C HIS A 73 -2.93 -7.09 -3.93
N LYS A 74 -2.64 -7.88 -4.97
CA LYS A 74 -1.29 -8.39 -5.29
C LYS A 74 -0.25 -7.28 -5.46
N HIS A 75 -0.66 -6.14 -6.05
CA HIS A 75 0.22 -4.99 -6.28
C HIS A 75 0.56 -4.21 -5.00
N ARG A 76 -0.19 -4.42 -3.91
CA ARG A 76 -0.01 -3.74 -2.62
C ARG A 76 0.86 -4.53 -1.63
N LEU A 77 1.05 -5.83 -1.85
CA LEU A 77 1.87 -6.68 -0.98
C LEU A 77 3.32 -6.17 -0.85
N PRO A 78 4.01 -5.76 -1.95
CA PRO A 78 5.36 -5.21 -1.84
C PRO A 78 5.42 -3.92 -1.01
N VAL A 79 4.38 -3.10 -1.07
CA VAL A 79 4.27 -1.85 -0.29
C VAL A 79 4.17 -2.17 1.20
N GLY A 80 3.37 -3.17 1.54
CA GLY A 80 3.29 -3.74 2.88
C GLY A 80 4.67 -4.17 3.40
N ALA A 81 5.42 -4.91 2.57
CA ALA A 81 6.75 -5.41 2.93
C ALA A 81 7.75 -4.25 3.17
N ILE A 82 7.71 -3.21 2.34
CA ILE A 82 8.54 -2.01 2.53
C ILE A 82 8.16 -1.29 3.83
N GLY A 83 6.87 -1.15 4.14
CA GLY A 83 6.41 -0.56 5.40
C GLY A 83 6.86 -1.36 6.63
N ALA A 84 6.80 -2.69 6.55
CA ALA A 84 7.29 -3.58 7.61
C ALA A 84 8.80 -3.45 7.81
N LEU A 85 9.59 -3.46 6.73
CA LEU A 85 11.04 -3.27 6.78
C LEU A 85 11.42 -1.92 7.37
N ALA A 86 10.74 -0.85 6.94
CA ALA A 86 10.96 0.49 7.49
C ALA A 86 10.65 0.53 9.00
N HIS A 87 9.63 -0.20 9.45
CA HIS A 87 9.33 -0.30 10.88
C HIS A 87 10.42 -1.02 11.67
N ILE A 88 10.91 -2.17 11.17
CA ILE A 88 12.02 -2.91 11.80
C ILE A 88 13.26 -2.02 11.91
N VAL A 89 13.63 -1.33 10.82
CA VAL A 89 14.79 -0.43 10.80
C VAL A 89 14.57 0.75 11.75
N GLY A 90 13.37 1.34 11.76
CA GLY A 90 13.00 2.42 12.69
C GLY A 90 13.12 2.01 14.15
N CYS A 91 12.62 0.81 14.52
CA CYS A 91 12.78 0.25 15.86
C CYS A 91 14.25 0.03 16.24
N ALA A 92 15.08 -0.43 15.29
CA ALA A 92 16.51 -0.62 15.52
C ALA A 92 17.24 0.71 15.76
N LEU A 93 16.95 1.73 14.94
CA LEU A 93 17.53 3.08 15.11
C LEU A 93 17.12 3.74 16.43
N LEU A 94 15.91 3.48 16.89
CA LEU A 94 15.39 4.02 18.15
C LEU A 94 15.86 3.25 19.39
N GLY A 95 16.57 2.13 19.24
CA GLY A 95 16.89 1.25 20.38
C GLY A 95 15.63 0.76 21.10
N SER A 96 14.55 0.55 20.34
CA SER A 96 13.23 0.25 20.88
C SER A 96 13.17 -1.11 21.58
N SER A 97 12.24 -1.25 22.54
CA SER A 97 12.02 -2.53 23.21
C SER A 97 11.57 -3.62 22.21
N PRO A 98 11.87 -4.90 22.48
CA PRO A 98 11.47 -6.02 21.63
C PRO A 98 9.96 -6.09 21.35
N LEU A 99 9.14 -5.57 22.28
CA LEU A 99 7.68 -5.53 22.12
C LEU A 99 7.24 -4.70 20.92
N LEU A 100 7.98 -3.65 20.57
CA LEU A 100 7.61 -2.80 19.42
C LEU A 100 7.82 -3.52 18.09
N TYR A 101 8.79 -4.44 17.99
CA TYR A 101 8.99 -5.26 16.79
C TYR A 101 7.79 -6.19 16.50
N LEU A 102 6.99 -6.54 17.51
CA LEU A 102 5.76 -7.31 17.33
C LEU A 102 4.69 -6.54 16.56
N LEU A 103 4.83 -5.22 16.41
CA LEU A 103 3.94 -4.38 15.61
C LEU A 103 4.31 -4.37 14.12
N THR A 104 5.38 -5.06 13.70
CA THR A 104 5.76 -5.19 12.29
C THR A 104 4.61 -5.66 11.38
N PRO A 105 3.81 -6.70 11.72
CA PRO A 105 2.65 -7.09 10.92
C PRO A 105 1.60 -5.98 10.83
N LEU A 106 1.42 -5.20 11.89
CA LEU A 106 0.51 -4.06 11.88
C LEU A 106 1.01 -2.98 10.91
N ALA A 107 2.32 -2.67 10.91
CA ALA A 107 2.93 -1.74 9.96
C ALA A 107 2.78 -2.21 8.50
N PHE A 108 2.90 -3.51 8.25
CA PHE A 108 2.60 -4.12 6.95
C PHE A 108 1.17 -3.81 6.52
N PHE A 109 0.19 -4.11 7.37
CA PHE A 109 -1.22 -3.92 7.03
C PHE A 109 -1.60 -2.44 6.88
N ILE A 110 -1.02 -1.54 7.69
CA ILE A 110 -1.23 -0.09 7.57
C ILE A 110 -0.76 0.39 6.20
N SER A 111 0.51 0.16 5.85
CA SER A 111 1.09 0.62 4.58
C SER A 111 0.34 0.01 3.37
N MET A 112 0.02 -1.28 3.43
CA MET A 112 -0.77 -1.96 2.40
C MET A 112 -2.19 -1.41 2.25
N SER A 113 -2.85 -1.08 3.37
CA SER A 113 -4.23 -0.58 3.37
C SER A 113 -4.29 0.86 2.87
N VAL A 114 -3.36 1.70 3.31
CA VAL A 114 -3.27 3.11 2.90
C VAL A 114 -2.90 3.24 1.42
N ALA A 115 -2.13 2.30 0.86
CA ALA A 115 -1.81 2.24 -0.57
C ALA A 115 -3.03 2.01 -1.48
N LYS A 116 -4.16 1.55 -0.94
CA LYS A 116 -5.36 1.23 -1.71
C LYS A 116 -5.97 2.48 -2.36
N ILE A 117 -6.24 2.41 -3.67
CA ILE A 117 -7.19 3.33 -4.32
C ILE A 117 -8.61 2.76 -4.20
N LYS A 118 -9.56 3.63 -3.87
CA LYS A 118 -10.98 3.26 -3.75
C LYS A 118 -11.51 2.84 -5.12
N LEU A 119 -11.95 1.59 -5.21
CA LEU A 119 -12.60 1.03 -6.39
C LEU A 119 -14.09 1.38 -6.36
N LYS A 120 -14.68 1.59 -7.55
CA LYS A 120 -16.13 1.59 -7.72
C LYS A 120 -16.61 0.13 -7.72
N GLU A 121 -17.87 -0.11 -7.37
CA GLU A 121 -18.43 -1.46 -7.32
C GLU A 121 -18.31 -2.20 -8.66
N VAL A 122 -18.47 -1.50 -9.80
CA VAL A 122 -18.26 -2.04 -11.15
C VAL A 122 -16.82 -2.54 -11.35
N HIS A 123 -15.84 -1.81 -10.81
CA HIS A 123 -14.42 -2.15 -10.95
C HIS A 123 -14.06 -3.41 -10.16
N ASP A 124 -14.63 -3.59 -8.96
CA ASP A 124 -14.43 -4.80 -8.16
C ASP A 124 -15.02 -6.03 -8.90
N TRP A 125 -16.21 -5.89 -9.48
CA TRP A 125 -16.83 -6.95 -10.29
C TRP A 125 -16.04 -7.25 -11.57
N ALA A 126 -15.50 -6.23 -12.23
CA ALA A 126 -14.68 -6.38 -13.41
C ALA A 126 -13.37 -7.14 -13.12
N ILE A 127 -12.65 -6.78 -12.03
CA ILE A 127 -11.45 -7.52 -11.61
C ILE A 127 -11.79 -8.98 -11.28
N TYR A 128 -12.91 -9.24 -10.59
CA TYR A 128 -13.32 -10.59 -10.24
C TYR A 128 -13.62 -11.46 -11.47
N GLN A 129 -14.36 -10.94 -12.46
CA GLN A 129 -14.67 -11.68 -13.69
C GLN A 129 -13.43 -11.86 -14.58
N ALA A 130 -12.51 -10.89 -14.58
CA ALA A 130 -11.21 -11.02 -15.25
C ALA A 130 -10.36 -12.14 -14.63
N ASP A 131 -10.28 -12.20 -13.31
CA ASP A 131 -9.54 -13.25 -12.59
C ASP A 131 -10.14 -14.65 -12.83
N LEU A 132 -11.44 -14.74 -13.17
CA LEU A 132 -12.12 -15.97 -13.60
C LEU A 132 -11.96 -16.29 -15.10
N GLY A 133 -11.29 -15.43 -15.87
CA GLY A 133 -11.10 -15.61 -17.32
C GLY A 133 -12.36 -15.40 -18.17
N ARG A 134 -13.38 -14.71 -17.63
CA ARG A 134 -14.70 -14.52 -18.28
C ARG A 134 -14.84 -13.24 -19.07
N LEU A 135 -13.88 -12.33 -18.95
CA LEU A 135 -13.83 -11.11 -19.77
C LEU A 135 -12.94 -11.35 -20.99
N SER A 136 -13.37 -10.87 -22.16
CA SER A 136 -12.58 -10.92 -23.38
C SER A 136 -11.48 -9.85 -23.30
N ILE A 137 -10.45 -10.14 -22.51
CA ILE A 137 -9.30 -9.24 -22.37
C ILE A 137 -8.54 -9.32 -23.70
N SER A 138 -8.80 -8.38 -24.61
CA SER A 138 -7.89 -8.15 -25.73
C SER A 138 -6.54 -7.77 -25.11
N LYS A 139 -5.59 -8.71 -25.17
CA LYS A 139 -4.20 -8.50 -24.72
C LYS A 139 -3.50 -7.45 -25.56
#